data_AF-A0A843LBS8-F1
#
_entry.id   AF-A0A843LBS8-F1
#
_cell.length_a   1.000
_cell.length_b   1.000
_cell.length_c   1.000
_cell.angle_alpha   90.00
_cell.angle_beta   90.00
_cell.angle_gamma   90.00
#
_symmetry.space_group_name_H-M   'P 1'
#
loop_
_entity.id
_entity.type
_entity.pdbx_description
1 polymer ?
#
loop_
_entity_poly.entity_id
_entity_poly.type
_entity_poly.pdbx_seq_one_letter_code
_entity_poly.pdbx_strand_id
1 'polypeptide(L)'
;MALLIAACLTAAGASAAISVRPGESIQAAIDSAPEGETVQISGGEYRESLILDRPVTLRGITSEGSLPHIQTESGPAITIAADGVVVEGLWATSASGWTADAGFLVQSDDNIIRGCMASGCGNVGILIMEAANNTISGDVIQGNGKEGVLLKNCSGCLIAGNDVRDNRYGCKLQGSDRNRIYKNTFLASRFDAICLLDSDGNLIEGNYATGGESGLYLDGCRDNIVTGNDFIGNEKGIYISFLEAAQKTKSREKGVVISYNAMPSEKAVSTNNTIYSNNLSNEENAYDDGQNNWDDGRTGNNYSDFNDPEEGCEGIRICDSEHAIPGGSSVDRYPRASPRRIEGKAEGSGGAAMQLFGKSYLPGSRMDINFTAPVFSVWAVLTEGPSSGGVELNSIYLGINTSGDAVLAAPEKEGSYELSMQDANGSRILSLPFNVTVPLLKASPDSVLTCEKITVSFSGAFGGKSDWIGMYKDNSSQAVERQPLSGRESGSVTFAPSQPGSYIFKLFLTGASAPAAQSNAVLVKATSGHKVIAEPSRVSPGGVVTVTFWGAPLSGTGVIGMYGMTRPDKFDLGKKAIGARSCGSMTWQLPSTPGQYDFRMFQDDINRPLLAQSNVVTVA
;
A
#
# COMPACT_ATOMS: atom_id res chain seq x y z
N MET A 1 43.51 -58.37 -19.51
CA MET A 1 43.63 -58.74 -18.08
C MET A 1 42.40 -58.15 -17.39
N ALA A 2 41.40 -58.98 -17.10
CA ALA A 2 40.15 -58.57 -16.48
C ALA A 2 40.36 -58.36 -14.98
N LEU A 3 39.89 -57.26 -14.42
CA LEU A 3 39.84 -57.06 -12.96
C LEU A 3 38.37 -56.87 -12.56
N LEU A 4 37.87 -57.87 -11.81
CA LEU A 4 36.57 -57.91 -11.17
C LEU A 4 36.38 -56.69 -10.25
N ILE A 5 35.29 -55.95 -10.44
CA ILE A 5 34.72 -55.08 -9.41
C ILE A 5 33.64 -55.90 -8.70
N ALA A 6 33.93 -56.30 -7.46
CA ALA A 6 32.95 -56.93 -6.58
C ALA A 6 31.94 -55.87 -6.13
N ALA A 7 30.71 -55.98 -6.65
CA ALA A 7 29.58 -55.22 -6.15
C ALA A 7 29.16 -55.81 -4.78
N CYS A 8 29.55 -55.15 -3.69
CA CYS A 8 28.87 -55.32 -2.41
C CYS A 8 27.47 -54.71 -2.55
N LEU A 9 26.47 -55.55 -2.82
CA LEU A 9 25.08 -55.21 -2.53
C LEU A 9 24.93 -55.13 -1.01
N THR A 10 25.00 -53.92 -0.44
CA THR A 10 24.35 -53.66 0.84
C THR A 10 22.87 -53.62 0.56
N ALA A 11 22.15 -54.68 0.93
CA ALA A 11 20.71 -54.64 1.04
C ALA A 11 20.36 -53.55 2.06
N ALA A 12 20.00 -52.36 1.57
CA ALA A 12 19.24 -51.41 2.35
C ALA A 12 17.89 -52.09 2.63
N GLY A 13 17.79 -52.73 3.79
CA GLY A 13 16.51 -53.14 4.32
C GLY A 13 15.66 -51.88 4.40
N ALA A 14 14.56 -51.83 3.64
CA ALA A 14 13.51 -50.86 3.90
C ALA A 14 13.01 -51.16 5.32
N SER A 15 13.50 -50.40 6.29
CA SER A 15 12.94 -50.39 7.64
C SER A 15 11.48 -49.98 7.50
N ALA A 16 10.58 -50.79 8.05
CA ALA A 16 9.18 -50.43 8.11
C ALA A 16 9.07 -49.25 9.07
N ALA A 17 8.66 -48.08 8.58
CA ALA A 17 8.53 -46.87 9.39
C ALA A 17 7.72 -47.17 10.67
N ILE A 18 8.28 -46.83 11.83
CA ILE A 18 7.61 -47.03 13.11
C ILE A 18 6.35 -46.17 13.11
N SER A 19 5.18 -46.79 13.23
CA SER A 19 3.89 -46.09 13.17
C SER A 19 3.24 -46.07 14.54
N VAL A 20 2.79 -44.89 14.97
CA VAL A 20 2.13 -44.64 16.26
C VAL A 20 0.69 -44.22 16.00
N ARG A 21 -0.24 -44.93 16.63
CA ARG A 21 -1.69 -44.68 16.55
C ARG A 21 -2.22 -44.05 17.85
N PRO A 22 -3.43 -43.46 17.84
CA PRO A 22 -4.03 -42.94 19.05
C PRO A 22 -4.09 -44.00 20.17
N GLY A 23 -3.60 -43.65 21.36
CA GLY A 23 -3.51 -44.54 22.53
C GLY A 23 -2.18 -45.28 22.68
N GLU A 24 -1.32 -45.27 21.66
CA GLU A 24 0.09 -45.69 21.77
C GLU A 24 0.96 -44.50 22.24
N SER A 25 2.12 -44.78 22.83
CA SER A 25 3.05 -43.73 23.27
C SER A 25 4.00 -43.35 22.14
N ILE A 26 4.06 -42.06 21.79
CA ILE A 26 5.04 -41.55 20.83
C ILE A 26 6.44 -41.65 21.44
N GLN A 27 6.61 -41.35 22.74
CA GLN A 27 7.92 -41.45 23.40
C GLN A 27 8.49 -42.88 23.34
N ALA A 28 7.68 -43.92 23.55
CA ALA A 28 8.16 -45.30 23.42
C ALA A 28 8.62 -45.65 21.99
N ALA A 29 7.98 -45.06 20.98
CA ALA A 29 8.38 -45.22 19.58
C ALA A 29 9.70 -44.48 19.29
N ILE A 30 9.87 -43.26 19.81
CA ILE A 30 11.15 -42.53 19.76
C ILE A 30 12.25 -43.34 20.43
N ASP A 31 11.97 -43.87 21.63
CA ASP A 31 12.92 -44.61 22.46
C ASP A 31 13.42 -45.91 21.80
N SER A 32 12.62 -46.50 20.91
CA SER A 32 12.97 -47.72 20.17
C SER A 32 13.47 -47.47 18.74
N ALA A 33 13.35 -46.24 18.24
CA ALA A 33 13.78 -45.87 16.91
C ALA A 33 15.32 -45.87 16.78
N PRO A 34 15.87 -46.50 15.71
CA PRO A 34 17.26 -46.27 15.31
C PRO A 34 17.51 -44.79 15.00
N GLU A 35 18.77 -44.35 15.15
CA GLU A 35 19.16 -42.98 14.77
C GLU A 35 18.86 -42.71 13.29
N GLY A 36 18.23 -41.56 13.03
CA GLY A 36 17.80 -41.12 11.70
C GLY A 36 16.52 -41.78 11.18
N GLU A 37 15.93 -42.73 11.92
CA GLU A 37 14.68 -43.38 11.52
C GLU A 37 13.51 -42.40 11.50
N THR A 38 12.47 -42.71 10.72
CA THR A 38 11.20 -41.97 10.73
C THR A 38 10.16 -42.65 11.62
N VAL A 39 9.64 -41.90 12.59
CA VAL A 39 8.46 -42.26 13.39
C VAL A 39 7.25 -41.52 12.81
N GLN A 40 6.31 -42.28 12.28
CA GLN A 40 5.05 -41.80 11.71
C GLN A 40 3.97 -41.77 12.79
N ILE A 41 3.29 -40.64 12.95
CA ILE A 41 2.27 -40.44 13.99
C ILE A 41 0.94 -40.18 13.29
N SER A 42 -0.05 -41.05 13.50
CA SER A 42 -1.39 -40.87 12.96
C SER A 42 -2.14 -39.72 13.66
N GLY A 43 -3.05 -39.06 12.95
CA GLY A 43 -3.92 -38.03 13.53
C GLY A 43 -4.64 -38.52 14.78
N GLY A 44 -4.66 -37.68 15.82
CA GLY A 44 -5.19 -38.02 17.14
C GLY A 44 -4.68 -37.08 18.22
N GLU A 45 -5.21 -37.25 19.44
CA GLU A 45 -4.85 -36.48 20.63
C GLU A 45 -3.86 -37.27 21.50
N TYR A 46 -2.70 -36.69 21.78
CA TYR A 46 -1.61 -37.30 22.53
C TYR A 46 -1.29 -36.43 23.75
N ARG A 47 -1.62 -36.92 24.94
CA ARG A 47 -1.36 -36.24 26.21
C ARG A 47 -0.04 -36.71 26.80
N GLU A 48 1.06 -36.23 26.22
CA GLU A 48 2.42 -36.56 26.62
C GLU A 48 3.37 -35.38 26.35
N SER A 49 4.55 -35.43 26.96
CA SER A 49 5.65 -34.50 26.69
C SER A 49 6.77 -35.30 26.06
N LEU A 50 7.21 -34.89 24.88
CA LEU A 50 8.19 -35.62 24.07
C LEU A 50 9.59 -35.05 24.26
N ILE A 51 10.58 -35.93 24.34
CA ILE A 51 12.01 -35.59 24.36
C ILE A 51 12.68 -36.32 23.20
N LEU A 52 13.21 -35.54 22.26
CA LEU A 52 13.95 -36.00 21.10
C LEU A 52 15.44 -35.86 21.40
N ASP A 53 15.97 -36.87 22.10
CA ASP A 53 17.35 -36.95 22.59
C ASP A 53 18.31 -37.67 21.64
N ARG A 54 17.84 -37.99 20.43
CA ARG A 54 18.61 -38.57 19.34
C ARG A 54 18.11 -38.07 17.98
N PRO A 55 18.94 -38.14 16.93
CA PRO A 55 18.49 -37.80 15.58
C PRO A 55 17.33 -38.70 15.16
N VAL A 56 16.18 -38.11 14.86
CA VAL A 56 14.97 -38.84 14.44
C VAL A 56 14.10 -37.92 13.57
N THR A 57 13.33 -38.49 12.66
CA THR A 57 12.28 -37.76 11.95
C THR A 57 10.92 -38.09 12.56
N LEU A 58 10.24 -37.13 13.19
CA LEU A 58 8.83 -37.24 13.53
C LEU A 58 7.98 -36.71 12.38
N ARG A 59 7.06 -37.54 11.88
CA ARG A 59 6.16 -37.15 10.78
C ARG A 59 4.71 -37.43 11.13
N GLY A 60 3.89 -36.38 11.19
CA GLY A 60 2.45 -36.51 11.30
C GLY A 60 1.80 -36.97 10.00
N ILE A 61 0.80 -37.83 10.13
CA ILE A 61 -0.03 -38.33 9.03
C ILE A 61 -1.48 -37.96 9.32
N THR A 62 -2.06 -37.15 8.44
CA THR A 62 -3.44 -36.64 8.54
C THR A 62 -4.48 -37.65 8.05
N SER A 63 -4.28 -38.95 8.29
CA SER A 63 -5.16 -40.04 7.81
C SER A 63 -6.60 -39.96 8.32
N GLU A 64 -6.85 -39.17 9.36
CA GLU A 64 -8.19 -38.94 9.95
C GLU A 64 -8.66 -37.47 9.86
N GLY A 65 -8.01 -36.63 9.06
CA GLY A 65 -8.44 -35.24 8.81
C GLY A 65 -7.99 -34.21 9.84
N SER A 66 -7.23 -34.59 10.87
CA SER A 66 -6.56 -33.67 11.81
C SER A 66 -5.06 -33.98 11.90
N LEU A 67 -4.26 -32.95 12.23
CA LEU A 67 -2.85 -33.13 12.61
C LEU A 67 -2.78 -33.91 13.93
N PRO A 68 -1.78 -34.78 14.14
CA PRO A 68 -1.52 -35.33 15.47
C PRO A 68 -1.23 -34.19 16.44
N HIS A 69 -1.99 -34.14 17.52
CA HIS A 69 -1.96 -33.06 18.50
C HIS A 69 -1.33 -33.54 19.80
N ILE A 70 -0.11 -33.06 20.07
CA ILE A 70 0.65 -33.32 21.27
C ILE A 70 0.39 -32.19 22.26
N GLN A 71 -0.18 -32.53 23.41
CA GLN A 71 -0.58 -31.54 24.41
C GLN A 71 -0.04 -31.89 25.80
N THR A 72 0.46 -30.88 26.51
CA THR A 72 0.90 -30.98 27.90
C THR A 72 0.29 -29.89 28.78
N GLU A 73 0.05 -30.20 30.05
CA GLU A 73 -0.42 -29.27 31.07
C GLU A 73 0.74 -28.49 31.73
N SER A 74 1.97 -29.00 31.64
CA SER A 74 3.19 -28.43 32.25
C SER A 74 4.42 -28.77 31.41
N GLY A 75 5.41 -27.86 31.35
CA GLY A 75 6.60 -28.07 30.55
C GLY A 75 6.35 -27.90 29.04
N PRO A 76 7.38 -28.12 28.20
CA PRO A 76 7.22 -28.15 26.75
C PRO A 76 6.45 -29.38 26.26
N ALA A 77 5.68 -29.24 25.18
CA ALA A 77 5.02 -30.40 24.54
C ALA A 77 6.02 -31.25 23.75
N ILE A 78 6.92 -30.62 23.00
CA ILE A 78 7.99 -31.31 22.26
C ILE A 78 9.32 -30.60 22.54
N THR A 79 10.28 -31.34 23.11
CA THR A 79 11.65 -30.88 23.36
C THR A 79 12.61 -31.55 22.38
N ILE A 80 13.30 -30.75 21.57
CA ILE A 80 14.34 -31.17 20.64
C ILE A 80 15.69 -30.93 21.33
N ALA A 81 16.36 -32.03 21.70
CA ALA A 81 17.57 -32.03 22.52
C ALA A 81 18.80 -32.66 21.82
N ALA A 82 18.61 -33.31 20.67
CA ALA A 82 19.70 -33.80 19.82
C ALA A 82 19.73 -33.06 18.49
N ASP A 83 20.90 -33.05 17.86
CA ASP A 83 21.08 -32.42 16.56
C ASP A 83 20.44 -33.23 15.43
N GLY A 84 20.10 -32.57 14.32
CA GLY A 84 19.61 -33.24 13.11
C GLY A 84 18.22 -33.87 13.25
N VAL A 85 17.42 -33.45 14.22
CA VAL A 85 16.03 -33.84 14.37
C VAL A 85 15.15 -33.13 13.34
N VAL A 86 14.20 -33.86 12.78
CA VAL A 86 13.21 -33.31 11.85
C VAL A 86 11.81 -33.54 12.40
N VAL A 87 11.00 -32.49 12.51
CA VAL A 87 9.61 -32.56 12.94
C VAL A 87 8.71 -31.98 11.85
N GLU A 88 7.76 -32.80 11.39
CA GLU A 88 6.90 -32.48 10.24
C GLU A 88 5.43 -32.74 10.55
N GLY A 89 4.56 -31.78 10.25
CA GLY A 89 3.12 -32.05 10.25
C GLY A 89 2.54 -32.40 11.62
N LEU A 90 3.07 -31.81 12.70
CA LEU A 90 2.58 -32.00 14.07
C LEU A 90 1.96 -30.73 14.64
N TRP A 91 0.97 -30.89 15.50
CA TRP A 91 0.45 -29.82 16.34
C TRP A 91 0.97 -29.99 17.76
N ALA A 92 1.65 -28.98 18.32
CA ALA A 92 2.06 -28.96 19.72
C ALA A 92 1.38 -27.83 20.52
N THR A 93 0.93 -28.17 21.74
CA THR A 93 0.30 -27.23 22.70
C THR A 93 0.86 -27.45 24.10
N SER A 94 1.40 -26.40 24.73
CA SER A 94 1.68 -26.39 26.17
C SER A 94 0.74 -25.43 26.88
N ALA A 95 -0.11 -25.92 27.78
CA ALA A 95 -1.03 -25.07 28.55
C ALA A 95 -0.30 -24.20 29.61
N SER A 96 0.99 -24.45 29.84
CA SER A 96 1.78 -23.75 30.84
C SER A 96 2.14 -22.32 30.42
N GLY A 97 2.01 -21.39 31.38
CA GLY A 97 2.45 -19.99 31.25
C GLY A 97 3.86 -19.73 31.80
N TRP A 98 4.56 -20.76 32.27
CA TRP A 98 5.88 -20.62 32.89
C TRP A 98 6.96 -20.31 31.85
N THR A 99 8.04 -19.67 32.32
CA THR A 99 9.19 -19.35 31.47
C THR A 99 9.87 -20.62 30.97
N ALA A 100 10.21 -20.64 29.68
CA ALA A 100 10.79 -21.78 28.94
C ALA A 100 9.82 -22.91 28.58
N ASP A 101 8.54 -22.80 28.94
CA ASP A 101 7.52 -23.72 28.42
C ASP A 101 7.03 -23.24 27.06
N ALA A 102 6.92 -24.17 26.11
CA ALA A 102 6.56 -23.90 24.73
C ALA A 102 5.85 -25.09 24.07
N GLY A 103 5.18 -24.87 22.94
CA GLY A 103 4.75 -25.97 22.08
C GLY A 103 5.96 -26.78 21.61
N PHE A 104 6.93 -26.10 21.01
CA PHE A 104 8.22 -26.67 20.62
C PHE A 104 9.36 -25.94 21.35
N LEU A 105 10.20 -26.69 22.06
CA LEU A 105 11.44 -26.20 22.65
C LEU A 105 12.64 -26.83 21.92
N VAL A 106 13.52 -26.03 21.35
CA VAL A 106 14.71 -26.45 20.61
C VAL A 106 15.96 -26.03 21.39
N GLN A 107 16.81 -26.99 21.74
CA GLN A 107 18.01 -26.79 22.56
C GLN A 107 19.28 -27.38 21.93
N SER A 108 19.21 -27.74 20.65
CA SER A 108 20.25 -28.41 19.87
C SER A 108 20.31 -27.83 18.45
N ASP A 109 21.32 -28.24 17.68
CA ASP A 109 21.67 -27.62 16.40
C ASP A 109 21.12 -28.39 15.19
N ASP A 110 21.11 -27.73 14.03
CA ASP A 110 20.84 -28.36 12.73
C ASP A 110 19.47 -29.09 12.63
N ASN A 111 18.46 -28.64 13.39
CA ASN A 111 17.12 -29.23 13.37
C ASN A 111 16.18 -28.52 12.39
N ILE A 112 15.13 -29.24 11.99
CA ILE A 112 14.09 -28.74 11.09
C ILE A 112 12.72 -28.94 11.73
N ILE A 113 11.96 -27.87 11.90
CA ILE A 113 10.52 -27.90 12.16
C ILE A 113 9.82 -27.37 10.91
N ARG A 114 8.88 -28.13 10.35
CA ARG A 114 8.17 -27.69 9.15
C ARG A 114 6.75 -28.21 9.00
N GLY A 115 5.86 -27.37 8.46
CA GLY A 115 4.46 -27.74 8.23
C GLY A 115 3.72 -28.10 9.52
N CYS A 116 4.21 -27.64 10.66
CA CYS A 116 3.68 -27.86 12.00
C CYS A 116 2.73 -26.74 12.43
N MET A 117 2.03 -26.99 13.52
CA MET A 117 1.17 -26.00 14.18
C MET A 117 1.58 -25.83 15.65
N ALA A 118 1.87 -24.60 16.06
CA ALA A 118 2.10 -24.23 17.45
C ALA A 118 0.98 -23.27 17.88
N SER A 119 -0.06 -23.80 18.53
CA SER A 119 -1.30 -23.04 18.76
C SER A 119 -1.79 -23.17 20.19
N GLY A 120 -2.24 -22.06 20.77
CA GLY A 120 -2.88 -22.05 22.08
C GLY A 120 -1.95 -22.32 23.26
N CYS A 121 -0.64 -22.12 23.09
CA CYS A 121 0.32 -22.29 24.18
C CYS A 121 0.17 -21.17 25.22
N GLY A 122 0.26 -21.48 26.51
CA GLY A 122 0.16 -20.51 27.59
C GLY A 122 1.32 -19.50 27.63
N ASN A 123 2.45 -19.85 27.03
CA ASN A 123 3.65 -19.02 26.92
C ASN A 123 4.09 -18.86 25.46
N VAL A 124 5.10 -19.61 24.99
CA VAL A 124 5.68 -19.46 23.64
C VAL A 124 5.17 -20.55 22.69
N GLY A 125 4.96 -20.23 21.41
CA GLY A 125 4.67 -21.25 20.39
C GLY A 125 5.89 -22.13 20.10
N ILE A 126 6.95 -21.52 19.57
CA ILE A 126 8.25 -22.15 19.27
C ILE A 126 9.37 -21.36 19.95
N LEU A 127 10.13 -22.01 20.83
CA LEU A 127 11.29 -21.46 21.52
C LEU A 127 12.56 -22.16 21.05
N ILE A 128 13.51 -21.42 20.52
CA ILE A 128 14.88 -21.87 20.26
C ILE A 128 15.79 -21.20 21.29
N MET A 129 16.59 -21.99 21.99
CA MET A 129 17.43 -21.50 23.09
C MET A 129 18.82 -22.11 23.01
N GLU A 130 19.85 -21.25 23.01
CA GLU A 130 21.26 -21.64 23.05
C GLU A 130 21.65 -22.63 21.93
N ALA A 131 21.13 -22.40 20.72
CA ALA A 131 21.26 -23.30 19.59
C ALA A 131 21.51 -22.57 18.27
N ALA A 132 21.98 -23.30 17.26
CA ALA A 132 22.38 -22.79 15.97
C ALA A 132 21.84 -23.57 14.78
N ASN A 133 21.79 -22.92 13.61
CA ASN A 133 21.48 -23.53 12.31
C ASN A 133 20.12 -24.25 12.24
N ASN A 134 19.16 -23.86 13.07
CA ASN A 134 17.82 -24.46 13.07
C ASN A 134 16.92 -23.81 12.01
N THR A 135 16.06 -24.60 11.37
CA THR A 135 15.08 -24.12 10.37
C THR A 135 13.65 -24.32 10.86
N ILE A 136 12.88 -23.24 10.90
CA ILE A 136 11.44 -23.21 11.21
C ILE A 136 10.72 -22.72 9.96
N SER A 137 9.89 -23.56 9.32
CA SER A 137 9.36 -23.22 7.99
C SER A 137 8.00 -23.78 7.62
N GLY A 138 7.16 -22.93 7.01
CA GLY A 138 5.82 -23.33 6.58
C GLY A 138 4.90 -23.70 7.75
N ASP A 139 5.18 -23.18 8.94
CA ASP A 139 4.44 -23.47 10.17
C ASP A 139 3.33 -22.45 10.40
N VAL A 140 2.29 -22.87 11.12
CA VAL A 140 1.19 -22.00 11.61
C VAL A 140 1.36 -21.79 13.11
N ILE A 141 1.56 -20.55 13.53
CA ILE A 141 1.94 -20.20 14.90
C ILE A 141 0.97 -19.16 15.43
N GLN A 142 -0.01 -19.59 16.24
CA GLN A 142 -1.16 -18.73 16.53
C GLN A 142 -1.70 -18.78 17.96
N GLY A 143 -2.25 -17.66 18.44
CA GLY A 143 -3.00 -17.62 19.68
C GLY A 143 -2.20 -18.01 20.93
N ASN A 144 -0.88 -17.75 20.95
CA ASN A 144 -0.02 -18.06 22.08
C ASN A 144 0.03 -16.89 23.08
N GLY A 145 0.16 -17.19 24.37
CA GLY A 145 0.06 -16.21 25.46
C GLY A 145 1.15 -15.13 25.46
N LYS A 146 2.31 -15.43 24.86
CA LYS A 146 3.42 -14.50 24.64
C LYS A 146 3.94 -14.53 23.19
N GLU A 147 5.19 -14.93 22.96
CA GLU A 147 5.82 -14.92 21.64
C GLU A 147 5.31 -16.08 20.77
N GLY A 148 5.06 -15.82 19.48
CA GLY A 148 4.87 -16.89 18.51
C GLY A 148 6.15 -17.69 18.36
N VAL A 149 7.23 -17.00 17.97
CA VAL A 149 8.60 -17.53 17.87
C VAL A 149 9.53 -16.73 18.77
N LEU A 150 10.33 -17.39 19.59
CA LEU A 150 11.39 -16.77 20.40
C LEU A 150 12.75 -17.44 20.10
N LEU A 151 13.73 -16.65 19.69
CA LEU A 151 15.13 -17.03 19.62
C LEU A 151 15.87 -16.37 20.80
N LYS A 152 16.55 -17.19 21.59
CA LYS A 152 17.32 -16.72 22.75
C LYS A 152 18.74 -17.26 22.68
N ASN A 153 19.72 -16.38 22.55
CA ASN A 153 21.13 -16.74 22.38
C ASN A 153 21.36 -17.70 21.20
N CYS A 154 20.72 -17.46 20.06
CA CYS A 154 20.75 -18.34 18.90
C CYS A 154 21.56 -17.74 17.74
N SER A 155 22.04 -18.58 16.81
CA SER A 155 22.70 -18.07 15.60
C SER A 155 22.52 -18.92 14.35
N GLY A 156 22.55 -18.29 13.17
CA GLY A 156 22.46 -19.02 11.90
C GLY A 156 21.10 -19.67 11.62
N CYS A 157 20.06 -19.35 12.41
CA CYS A 157 18.73 -19.94 12.24
C CYS A 157 17.97 -19.30 11.06
N LEU A 158 17.10 -20.09 10.43
CA LEU A 158 16.20 -19.68 9.35
C LEU A 158 14.75 -19.79 9.80
N ILE A 159 14.05 -18.66 9.87
CA ILE A 159 12.60 -18.60 10.13
C ILE A 159 11.94 -18.18 8.81
N ALA A 160 11.30 -19.10 8.09
CA ALA A 160 10.88 -18.85 6.72
C ALA A 160 9.47 -19.34 6.33
N GLY A 161 8.69 -18.48 5.68
CA GLY A 161 7.40 -18.88 5.10
C GLY A 161 6.34 -19.26 6.14
N ASN A 162 6.46 -18.78 7.38
CA ASN A 162 5.53 -19.08 8.46
C ASN A 162 4.35 -18.09 8.50
N ASP A 163 3.21 -18.56 8.98
CA ASP A 163 2.02 -17.75 9.28
C ASP A 163 1.91 -17.58 10.80
N VAL A 164 2.20 -16.37 11.28
CA VAL A 164 2.32 -16.04 12.70
C VAL A 164 1.25 -15.01 13.06
N ARG A 165 0.24 -15.41 13.84
CA ARG A 165 -0.92 -14.53 14.10
C ARG A 165 -1.48 -14.59 15.51
N ASP A 166 -2.12 -13.51 15.95
CA ASP A 166 -2.81 -13.46 17.25
C ASP A 166 -1.92 -13.82 18.45
N ASN A 167 -0.62 -13.47 18.38
CA ASN A 167 0.34 -13.65 19.47
C ASN A 167 0.59 -12.31 20.18
N ARG A 168 1.23 -12.32 21.34
CA ARG A 168 1.64 -11.06 21.99
C ARG A 168 2.75 -10.35 21.21
N TYR A 169 3.76 -11.12 20.80
CA TYR A 169 4.80 -10.73 19.86
C TYR A 169 4.85 -11.79 18.76
N GLY A 170 5.10 -11.41 17.51
CA GLY A 170 5.19 -12.36 16.41
C GLY A 170 6.46 -13.22 16.51
N CYS A 171 7.60 -12.63 16.18
CA CYS A 171 8.93 -13.23 16.30
C CYS A 171 9.86 -12.32 17.10
N LYS A 172 10.49 -12.86 18.14
CA LYS A 172 11.40 -12.12 19.03
C LYS A 172 12.78 -12.75 19.06
N LEU A 173 13.81 -11.93 18.88
CA LEU A 173 15.23 -12.29 19.00
C LEU A 173 15.80 -11.59 20.24
N GLN A 174 16.48 -12.36 21.09
CA GLN A 174 17.19 -11.85 22.28
C GLN A 174 18.62 -12.39 22.26
N GLY A 175 19.61 -11.50 22.16
CA GLY A 175 21.02 -11.93 22.09
C GLY A 175 21.31 -12.87 20.93
N SER A 176 20.58 -12.76 19.81
CA SER A 176 20.58 -13.77 18.74
C SER A 176 21.07 -13.18 17.42
N ASP A 177 22.15 -13.74 16.89
CA ASP A 177 22.93 -13.11 15.83
C ASP A 177 22.93 -13.91 14.53
N ARG A 178 23.09 -13.24 13.39
CA ARG A 178 23.27 -13.90 12.08
C ARG A 178 22.13 -14.84 11.68
N ASN A 179 20.91 -14.53 12.10
CA ASN A 179 19.69 -15.27 11.74
C ASN A 179 19.03 -14.65 10.51
N ARG A 180 18.17 -15.42 9.84
CA ARG A 180 17.39 -14.95 8.70
C ARG A 180 15.89 -15.12 8.96
N ILE A 181 15.16 -14.02 8.90
CA ILE A 181 13.69 -13.98 8.98
C ILE A 181 13.18 -13.64 7.59
N TYR A 182 12.60 -14.63 6.89
CA TYR A 182 12.36 -14.54 5.45
C TYR A 182 10.95 -14.95 5.03
N LYS A 183 10.23 -14.06 4.33
CA LYS A 183 8.89 -14.37 3.76
C LYS A 183 7.86 -14.90 4.76
N ASN A 184 7.92 -14.43 6.00
CA ASN A 184 6.89 -14.74 7.00
C ASN A 184 5.74 -13.73 6.90
N THR A 185 4.56 -14.17 7.30
CA THR A 185 3.35 -13.35 7.41
C THR A 185 3.01 -13.17 8.89
N PHE A 186 3.05 -11.94 9.38
CA PHE A 186 2.72 -11.57 10.76
C PHE A 186 1.40 -10.80 10.80
N LEU A 187 0.38 -11.33 11.47
CA LEU A 187 -0.95 -10.72 11.52
C LEU A 187 -1.39 -10.47 12.96
N ALA A 188 -1.84 -9.25 13.26
CA ALA A 188 -2.52 -8.93 14.51
C ALA A 188 -1.74 -9.34 15.78
N SER A 189 -0.41 -9.15 15.77
CA SER A 189 0.37 -9.27 17.00
C SER A 189 0.01 -8.12 17.93
N ARG A 190 -0.18 -8.39 19.24
CA ARG A 190 -0.58 -7.35 20.19
C ARG A 190 0.44 -6.21 20.30
N PHE A 191 1.72 -6.53 20.21
CA PHE A 191 2.84 -5.59 20.18
C PHE A 191 3.57 -5.72 18.83
N ASP A 192 4.88 -5.90 18.85
CA ASP A 192 5.69 -5.97 17.63
C ASP A 192 5.51 -7.29 16.88
N ALA A 193 5.39 -7.20 15.56
CA ALA A 193 5.43 -8.35 14.67
C ALA A 193 6.83 -9.00 14.68
N ILE A 194 7.89 -8.19 14.57
CA ILE A 194 9.27 -8.62 14.73
C ILE A 194 9.97 -7.70 15.75
N CYS A 195 10.61 -8.29 16.76
CA CYS A 195 11.31 -7.58 17.83
C CYS A 195 12.75 -8.11 17.98
N LEU A 196 13.74 -7.25 17.77
CA LEU A 196 15.16 -7.57 17.98
C LEU A 196 15.67 -6.81 19.22
N LEU A 197 16.25 -7.54 20.16
CA LEU A 197 16.89 -7.01 21.35
C LEU A 197 18.33 -7.54 21.45
N ASP A 198 19.30 -6.64 21.49
CA ASP A 198 20.74 -6.95 21.56
C ASP A 198 21.14 -8.03 20.54
N SER A 199 20.67 -7.92 19.29
CA SER A 199 20.75 -8.96 18.27
C SER A 199 21.36 -8.42 16.98
N ASP A 200 22.52 -8.96 16.60
CA ASP A 200 23.40 -8.36 15.60
C ASP A 200 23.51 -9.19 14.31
N GLY A 201 23.70 -8.53 13.18
CA GLY A 201 24.04 -9.19 11.91
C GLY A 201 22.93 -10.05 11.30
N ASN A 202 21.66 -9.82 11.65
CA ASN A 202 20.51 -10.58 11.12
C ASN A 202 20.02 -10.01 9.77
N LEU A 203 19.39 -10.87 8.97
CA LEU A 203 18.74 -10.51 7.71
C LEU A 203 17.21 -10.66 7.83
N ILE A 204 16.49 -9.55 7.73
CA ILE A 204 15.03 -9.49 7.74
C ILE A 204 14.56 -9.11 6.34
N GLU A 205 14.03 -10.08 5.60
CA GLU A 205 13.74 -9.91 4.17
C GLU A 205 12.39 -10.49 3.72
N GLY A 206 11.66 -9.72 2.91
CA GLY A 206 10.46 -10.23 2.23
C GLY A 206 9.28 -10.56 3.15
N ASN A 207 9.29 -10.08 4.39
CA ASN A 207 8.23 -10.33 5.37
C ASN A 207 7.07 -9.36 5.19
N TYR A 208 5.89 -9.80 5.57
CA TYR A 208 4.67 -9.00 5.61
C TYR A 208 4.20 -8.87 7.07
N ALA A 209 3.95 -7.65 7.54
CA ALA A 209 3.42 -7.41 8.89
C ALA A 209 2.34 -6.33 8.91
N THR A 210 1.22 -6.63 9.58
CA THR A 210 0.08 -5.71 9.68
C THR A 210 -0.74 -5.91 10.96
N GLY A 211 -1.41 -4.84 11.41
CA GLY A 211 -2.34 -4.87 12.54
C GLY A 211 -1.69 -5.02 13.92
N GLY A 212 -0.39 -4.75 14.07
CA GLY A 212 0.29 -4.70 15.37
C GLY A 212 0.79 -3.32 15.77
N GLU A 213 1.50 -3.23 16.91
CA GLU A 213 2.11 -1.98 17.37
C GLU A 213 3.25 -1.57 16.42
N SER A 214 4.22 -2.44 16.18
CA SER A 214 5.30 -2.19 15.22
C SER A 214 5.43 -3.31 14.21
N GLY A 215 5.71 -2.98 12.94
CA GLY A 215 6.15 -3.97 11.95
C GLY A 215 7.50 -4.58 12.33
N LEU A 216 8.44 -3.72 12.73
CA LEU A 216 9.76 -4.11 13.23
C LEU A 216 10.25 -3.14 14.31
N TYR A 217 10.69 -3.69 15.44
CA TYR A 217 11.32 -2.97 16.54
C TYR A 217 12.78 -3.41 16.75
N LEU A 218 13.71 -2.46 16.93
CA LEU A 218 15.12 -2.72 17.22
C LEU A 218 15.62 -1.92 18.44
N ASP A 219 16.29 -2.62 19.37
CA ASP A 219 16.95 -2.02 20.53
C ASP A 219 18.29 -2.71 20.82
N GLY A 220 19.35 -1.91 20.98
CA GLY A 220 20.73 -2.40 21.16
C GLY A 220 21.30 -3.20 19.98
N CYS A 221 20.74 -3.07 18.77
CA CYS A 221 21.03 -3.94 17.63
C CYS A 221 22.00 -3.32 16.61
N ARG A 222 22.93 -4.11 16.06
CA ARG A 222 23.91 -3.64 15.07
C ARG A 222 24.03 -4.53 13.84
N ASP A 223 24.48 -3.92 12.75
CA ASP A 223 24.85 -4.62 11.51
C ASP A 223 23.72 -5.47 10.88
N ASN A 224 22.46 -5.23 11.23
CA ASN A 224 21.33 -5.94 10.65
C ASN A 224 20.96 -5.36 9.28
N ILE A 225 20.41 -6.20 8.41
CA ILE A 225 19.90 -5.80 7.10
C ILE A 225 18.39 -6.02 7.07
N VAL A 226 17.64 -4.95 6.78
CA VAL A 226 16.18 -4.97 6.67
C VAL A 226 15.78 -4.55 5.27
N THR A 227 15.31 -5.49 4.44
CA THR A 227 15.05 -5.19 3.02
C THR A 227 13.84 -5.89 2.43
N GLY A 228 13.12 -5.20 1.55
CA GLY A 228 12.04 -5.79 0.78
C GLY A 228 10.87 -6.27 1.63
N ASN A 229 10.66 -5.70 2.82
CA ASN A 229 9.54 -6.03 3.69
C ASN A 229 8.35 -5.09 3.44
N ASP A 230 7.14 -5.62 3.59
CA ASP A 230 5.88 -4.88 3.55
C ASP A 230 5.34 -4.74 4.98
N PHE A 231 5.63 -3.61 5.63
CA PHE A 231 5.13 -3.28 6.96
C PHE A 231 4.06 -2.21 6.82
N ILE A 232 2.80 -2.61 6.85
CA ILE A 232 1.66 -1.76 6.49
C ILE A 232 0.54 -1.87 7.52
N GLY A 233 -0.19 -0.78 7.78
CA GLY A 233 -1.34 -0.78 8.66
C GLY A 233 -1.04 -1.12 10.13
N ASN A 234 0.18 -0.85 10.59
CA ASN A 234 0.57 -0.90 12.00
C ASN A 234 0.54 0.51 12.59
N GLU A 235 0.62 0.62 13.93
CA GLU A 235 0.84 1.93 14.57
C GLU A 235 2.20 2.49 14.15
N LYS A 236 3.24 1.65 14.14
CA LYS A 236 4.61 1.99 13.73
C LYS A 236 5.12 1.03 12.65
N GLY A 237 5.83 1.54 11.65
CA GLY A 237 6.47 0.73 10.61
C GLY A 237 7.76 0.09 11.12
N ILE A 238 8.88 0.80 10.97
CA ILE A 238 10.17 0.42 11.54
C ILE A 238 10.52 1.41 12.65
N TYR A 239 10.66 0.91 13.86
CA TYR A 239 10.92 1.73 15.05
C TYR A 239 12.24 1.32 15.69
N ILE A 240 13.22 2.22 15.65
CA ILE A 240 14.53 2.06 16.27
C ILE A 240 14.60 3.06 17.41
N SER A 241 14.47 2.56 18.63
CA SER A 241 14.55 3.41 19.80
C SER A 241 15.36 2.76 20.89
N PHE A 242 16.12 3.57 21.60
CA PHE A 242 16.68 3.17 22.87
C PHE A 242 15.58 3.12 23.93
N LEU A 243 15.13 1.93 24.32
CA LEU A 243 14.42 1.78 25.57
C LEU A 243 15.46 1.90 26.67
N GLU A 244 15.62 3.11 27.22
CA GLU A 244 16.12 3.21 28.59
C GLU A 244 15.12 2.42 29.43
N ALA A 245 15.49 1.19 29.82
CA ALA A 245 14.89 0.48 30.93
C ALA A 245 15.15 1.23 32.27
N ALA A 246 15.15 2.57 32.24
CA ALA A 246 14.86 3.43 33.37
C ALA A 246 13.45 3.10 33.82
N GLN A 247 13.41 2.12 34.72
CA GLN A 247 12.43 1.95 35.75
C GLN A 247 11.61 3.23 35.96
N LYS A 248 10.33 3.23 35.56
CA LYS A 248 9.32 3.98 36.30
C LYS A 248 9.20 3.37 37.70
N THR A 249 10.24 3.45 38.51
CA THR A 249 10.08 3.41 39.97
C THR A 249 9.38 4.70 40.35
N LYS A 250 8.05 4.64 40.45
CA LYS A 250 7.31 5.59 41.28
C LYS A 250 7.78 5.39 42.72
N SER A 251 8.85 6.07 43.15
CA SER A 251 9.06 6.24 44.58
C SER A 251 7.95 7.17 45.08
N ARG A 252 7.13 6.65 45.99
CA ARG A 252 6.20 7.47 46.77
C ARG A 252 7.03 8.22 47.81
N GLU A 253 7.82 9.21 47.43
CA GLU A 253 8.32 10.21 48.38
C GLU A 253 8.90 11.43 47.65
N LYS A 254 8.53 12.62 48.14
CA LYS A 254 8.86 13.93 47.56
C LYS A 254 10.38 14.16 47.59
N GLY A 255 11.07 13.85 46.50
CA GLY A 255 12.47 14.19 46.26
C GLY A 255 12.68 14.63 44.82
N VAL A 256 13.50 15.67 44.63
CA VAL A 256 13.84 16.24 43.32
C VAL A 256 14.57 15.18 42.47
N VAL A 257 14.04 14.90 41.28
CA VAL A 257 14.71 14.06 40.27
C VAL A 257 15.73 14.94 39.55
N ILE A 258 17.01 14.64 39.72
CA ILE A 258 18.07 15.14 38.84
C ILE A 258 18.29 14.03 37.80
N SER A 259 17.73 14.20 36.61
CA SER A 259 18.04 13.35 35.46
C SER A 259 19.43 13.72 34.95
N TYR A 260 20.35 12.76 34.99
CA TYR A 260 21.61 12.86 34.26
C TYR A 260 21.39 12.25 32.88
N ASN A 261 21.49 13.05 31.82
CA ASN A 261 21.70 12.52 30.47
C ASN A 261 23.15 12.02 30.40
N ALA A 262 23.42 10.84 30.96
CA ALA A 262 24.63 10.12 30.62
C ALA A 262 24.46 9.62 29.18
N MET A 263 25.37 10.00 28.28
CA MET A 263 25.42 9.40 26.95
C MET A 263 25.52 7.87 27.13
N PRO A 264 24.62 7.07 26.53
CA PRO A 264 24.75 5.62 26.60
C PRO A 264 26.10 5.20 26.03
N SER A 265 26.70 4.15 26.59
CA SER A 265 27.84 3.49 25.93
C SER A 265 27.47 3.14 24.49
N GLU A 266 28.41 3.18 23.54
CA GLU A 266 28.19 2.76 22.13
C GLU A 266 27.48 1.40 22.00
N LYS A 267 27.59 0.54 23.02
CA LYS A 267 26.89 -0.74 23.05
C LYS A 267 25.36 -0.65 23.14
N ALA A 268 24.82 0.41 23.73
CA ALA A 268 23.40 0.50 24.09
C ALA A 268 22.54 1.13 22.99
N VAL A 269 23.13 1.61 21.90
CA VAL A 269 22.41 2.27 20.81
C VAL A 269 22.41 1.37 19.57
N SER A 270 21.26 1.24 18.92
CA SER A 270 21.15 0.55 17.65
C SER A 270 21.88 1.32 16.55
N THR A 271 22.89 0.72 15.94
CA THR A 271 23.81 1.40 15.01
C THR A 271 24.23 0.52 13.85
N ASN A 272 24.57 1.16 12.72
CA ASN A 272 25.04 0.49 11.50
C ASN A 272 24.09 -0.57 10.92
N ASN A 273 22.79 -0.49 11.23
CA ASN A 273 21.79 -1.28 10.54
C ASN A 273 21.52 -0.67 9.16
N THR A 274 21.28 -1.49 8.14
CA THR A 274 21.02 -1.06 6.76
C THR A 274 19.59 -1.42 6.36
N ILE A 275 18.77 -0.40 6.12
CA ILE A 275 17.31 -0.51 5.97
C ILE A 275 16.94 0.10 4.62
N TYR A 276 16.53 -0.72 3.66
CA TYR A 276 16.26 -0.22 2.30
C TYR A 276 15.21 -1.06 1.59
N SER A 277 14.57 -0.51 0.56
CA SER A 277 13.54 -1.21 -0.24
C SER A 277 12.36 -1.78 0.56
N ASN A 278 12.10 -1.29 1.77
CA ASN A 278 10.90 -1.63 2.51
C ASN A 278 9.74 -0.72 2.10
N ASN A 279 8.52 -1.22 2.24
CA ASN A 279 7.28 -0.50 1.99
C ASN A 279 6.59 -0.22 3.33
N LEU A 280 6.52 1.05 3.69
CA LEU A 280 6.06 1.53 4.98
C LEU A 280 4.79 2.37 4.76
N SER A 281 3.66 1.85 5.23
CA SER A 281 2.37 2.54 5.17
C SER A 281 1.60 2.38 6.47
N ASN A 282 2.01 3.12 7.50
CA ASN A 282 1.60 3.00 8.90
C ASN A 282 1.17 4.36 9.46
N GLU A 283 0.69 4.42 10.70
CA GLU A 283 0.42 5.71 11.36
C GLU A 283 1.72 6.52 11.53
N GLU A 284 2.79 5.85 11.95
CA GLU A 284 4.17 6.35 11.94
C GLU A 284 5.05 5.41 11.12
N ASN A 285 5.59 5.86 9.98
CA ASN A 285 6.34 4.94 9.11
C ASN A 285 7.71 4.55 9.65
N ALA A 286 8.43 5.51 10.21
CA ALA A 286 9.81 5.33 10.62
C ALA A 286 10.17 6.21 11.82
N TYR A 287 10.98 5.67 12.73
CA TYR A 287 11.64 6.40 13.80
C TYR A 287 13.01 5.81 14.04
N ASP A 288 14.00 6.66 14.25
CA ASP A 288 15.39 6.28 14.50
C ASP A 288 16.09 7.33 15.38
N ASP A 289 16.31 7.00 16.65
CA ASP A 289 17.16 7.77 17.57
C ASP A 289 18.63 7.30 17.59
N GLY A 290 18.96 6.32 16.76
CA GLY A 290 20.30 5.76 16.61
C GLY A 290 21.10 6.35 15.45
N GLN A 291 22.08 5.58 14.98
CA GLN A 291 22.89 5.92 13.80
C GLN A 291 22.83 4.77 12.80
N ASN A 292 21.82 4.80 11.93
CA ASN A 292 21.54 3.74 10.97
C ASN A 292 21.49 4.26 9.53
N ASN A 293 21.64 3.35 8.58
CA ASN A 293 21.60 3.66 7.15
C ASN A 293 20.20 3.31 6.63
N TRP A 294 19.42 4.31 6.23
CA TRP A 294 18.08 4.12 5.66
C TRP A 294 18.07 3.98 4.13
N ASP A 295 19.24 3.69 3.55
CA ASP A 295 19.43 3.37 2.14
C ASP A 295 20.68 2.48 1.96
N ASP A 296 20.81 1.82 0.81
CA ASP A 296 21.99 1.01 0.46
C ASP A 296 23.03 1.77 -0.39
N GLY A 297 22.92 3.10 -0.46
CA GLY A 297 23.71 3.95 -1.35
C GLY A 297 23.21 4.00 -2.80
N ARG A 298 22.14 3.27 -3.14
CA ARG A 298 21.50 3.28 -4.46
C ARG A 298 19.99 3.46 -4.38
N THR A 299 19.36 2.91 -3.36
CA THR A 299 17.92 2.94 -3.14
C THR A 299 17.60 2.94 -1.65
N GLY A 300 16.53 3.64 -1.31
CA GLY A 300 15.95 3.74 0.02
C GLY A 300 14.64 2.97 0.14
N ASN A 301 13.84 3.38 1.11
CA ASN A 301 12.53 2.81 1.44
C ASN A 301 11.40 3.62 0.80
N ASN A 302 10.20 3.06 0.85
CA ASN A 302 8.99 3.80 0.53
C ASN A 302 8.19 4.12 1.80
N TYR A 303 7.70 5.35 1.87
CA TYR A 303 6.92 5.88 2.97
C TYR A 303 5.58 6.41 2.44
N SER A 304 4.47 6.06 3.08
CA SER A 304 3.14 6.52 2.68
C SER A 304 2.88 8.01 2.93
N ASP A 305 3.70 8.64 3.78
CA ASP A 305 3.68 10.04 4.18
C ASP A 305 4.79 10.89 3.53
N PHE A 306 5.59 10.28 2.64
CA PHE A 306 6.61 10.94 1.81
C PHE A 306 6.54 10.38 0.38
N ASN A 307 5.50 10.82 -0.34
CA ASN A 307 5.17 10.32 -1.68
C ASN A 307 4.53 11.38 -2.58
N ASP A 308 4.75 12.67 -2.29
CA ASP A 308 4.13 13.76 -3.04
C ASP A 308 4.89 14.07 -4.34
N PRO A 309 4.20 14.43 -5.45
CA PRO A 309 4.88 14.85 -6.69
C PRO A 309 5.82 16.05 -6.51
N GLU A 310 5.53 16.93 -5.54
CA GLU A 310 6.38 18.08 -5.19
C GLU A 310 7.73 17.66 -4.61
N GLU A 311 7.83 16.45 -4.04
CA GLU A 311 9.05 15.83 -3.53
C GLU A 311 9.84 15.11 -4.65
N GLY A 312 9.39 15.22 -5.90
CA GLY A 312 9.94 14.50 -7.05
C GLY A 312 9.54 13.02 -7.10
N CYS A 313 8.61 12.60 -6.24
CA CYS A 313 8.16 11.21 -6.13
C CYS A 313 7.18 10.82 -7.26
N GLU A 314 7.66 10.73 -8.51
CA GLU A 314 6.84 10.33 -9.66
C GLU A 314 7.15 8.91 -10.17
N GLY A 315 6.20 7.99 -10.02
CA GLY A 315 6.29 6.64 -10.57
C GLY A 315 7.05 5.66 -9.69
N ILE A 316 7.85 4.76 -10.28
CA ILE A 316 8.70 3.78 -9.54
C ILE A 316 10.14 4.31 -9.50
N ARG A 317 10.31 5.62 -9.33
CA ARG A 317 11.63 6.27 -9.29
C ARG A 317 12.01 6.63 -7.87
N ILE A 318 13.30 6.82 -7.65
CA ILE A 318 13.84 7.48 -6.46
C ILE A 318 13.33 8.93 -6.48
N CYS A 319 12.82 9.41 -5.36
CA CYS A 319 12.39 10.80 -5.17
C CYS A 319 13.58 11.75 -5.26
N ASP A 320 13.34 13.00 -5.66
CA ASP A 320 14.42 13.99 -5.81
C ASP A 320 14.92 14.52 -4.45
N SER A 321 14.05 14.49 -3.43
CA SER A 321 14.35 14.93 -2.06
C SER A 321 14.74 13.76 -1.15
N GLU A 322 15.72 14.00 -0.28
CA GLU A 322 16.06 13.09 0.82
C GLU A 322 14.96 13.13 1.91
N HIS A 323 14.71 12.00 2.57
CA HIS A 323 13.71 11.88 3.63
C HIS A 323 14.40 11.78 5.00
N ALA A 324 14.25 12.81 5.84
CA ALA A 324 14.78 12.79 7.19
C ALA A 324 13.95 11.87 8.08
N ILE A 325 14.62 11.00 8.83
CA ILE A 325 13.96 10.04 9.72
C ILE A 325 13.74 10.70 11.10
N PRO A 326 12.50 10.73 11.63
CA PRO A 326 12.23 11.25 12.95
C PRO A 326 13.04 10.56 14.06
N GLY A 327 13.43 11.31 15.10
CA GLY A 327 14.11 10.77 16.30
C GLY A 327 15.60 11.11 16.39
N GLY A 328 16.28 11.28 15.27
CA GLY A 328 17.74 11.43 15.23
C GLY A 328 18.24 12.17 14.01
N SER A 329 19.49 11.88 13.61
CA SER A 329 20.14 12.48 12.43
C SER A 329 20.10 11.57 11.19
N SER A 330 19.46 10.41 11.27
CA SER A 330 19.36 9.46 10.16
C SER A 330 18.51 10.04 9.03
N VAL A 331 18.91 9.73 7.79
CA VAL A 331 18.26 10.21 6.57
C VAL A 331 18.26 9.06 5.57
N ASP A 332 17.14 8.88 4.87
CA ASP A 332 17.08 8.11 3.63
C ASP A 332 17.42 9.04 2.46
N ARG A 333 18.59 8.81 1.84
CA ARG A 333 19.08 9.66 0.74
C ARG A 333 18.49 9.28 -0.62
N TYR A 334 17.87 8.11 -0.72
CA TYR A 334 17.30 7.64 -1.98
C TYR A 334 15.86 7.13 -1.79
N PRO A 335 14.94 7.91 -1.18
CA PRO A 335 13.59 7.43 -0.91
C PRO A 335 12.92 6.99 -2.21
N ARG A 336 12.26 5.85 -2.18
CA ARG A 336 11.51 5.36 -3.32
C ARG A 336 10.12 5.99 -3.29
N ALA A 337 9.70 6.55 -4.42
CA ALA A 337 8.31 6.90 -4.63
C ALA A 337 7.44 5.67 -4.41
N SER A 338 6.22 5.86 -3.90
CA SER A 338 5.31 4.74 -3.66
C SER A 338 5.22 3.88 -4.92
N PRO A 339 5.28 2.54 -4.78
CA PRO A 339 4.94 1.68 -5.90
C PRO A 339 3.61 2.22 -6.41
N ARG A 340 3.56 2.62 -7.70
CA ARG A 340 2.38 3.28 -8.28
C ARG A 340 1.18 2.52 -7.77
N ARG A 341 0.38 3.15 -6.89
CA ARG A 341 -0.94 2.61 -6.56
C ARG A 341 -1.62 2.47 -7.91
N ILE A 342 -1.75 1.23 -8.37
CA ILE A 342 -2.57 0.96 -9.54
C ILE A 342 -3.95 1.37 -9.07
N GLU A 343 -4.50 2.41 -9.68
CA GLU A 343 -5.71 3.06 -9.16
C GLU A 343 -6.83 2.03 -9.00
N GLY A 344 -7.38 1.98 -7.79
CA GLY A 344 -8.39 1.01 -7.37
C GLY A 344 -7.86 -0.40 -7.07
N LYS A 345 -6.55 -0.65 -7.04
CA LYS A 345 -5.92 -1.92 -6.62
C LYS A 345 -5.55 -1.90 -5.13
N ALA A 346 -5.90 -2.98 -4.44
CA ALA A 346 -5.45 -3.33 -3.10
C ALA A 346 -4.69 -4.66 -3.15
N GLU A 347 -3.71 -4.81 -2.26
CA GLU A 347 -2.92 -6.02 -2.07
C GLU A 347 -3.05 -6.46 -0.61
N GLY A 348 -2.95 -7.75 -0.34
CA GLY A 348 -3.14 -8.35 0.97
C GLY A 348 -2.29 -9.60 1.16
N SER A 349 -2.51 -10.33 2.25
CA SER A 349 -1.69 -11.48 2.63
C SER A 349 -1.66 -12.58 1.57
N GLY A 350 -0.57 -13.36 1.55
CA GLY A 350 -0.43 -14.53 0.66
C GLY A 350 -0.37 -14.20 -0.84
N GLY A 351 -0.04 -12.96 -1.21
CA GLY A 351 -0.04 -12.48 -2.60
C GLY A 351 -1.44 -12.13 -3.13
N ALA A 352 -2.43 -12.01 -2.24
CA ALA A 352 -3.77 -11.59 -2.60
C ALA A 352 -3.75 -10.19 -3.21
N ALA A 353 -4.49 -9.99 -4.29
CA ALA A 353 -4.70 -8.67 -4.88
C ALA A 353 -6.11 -8.56 -5.45
N MET A 354 -6.69 -7.37 -5.40
CA MET A 354 -7.97 -7.06 -6.04
C MET A 354 -7.94 -5.64 -6.57
N GLN A 355 -8.53 -5.40 -7.73
CA GLN A 355 -8.62 -4.09 -8.34
C GLN A 355 -10.03 -3.79 -8.83
N LEU A 356 -10.54 -2.62 -8.48
CA LEU A 356 -11.67 -1.95 -9.10
C LEU A 356 -11.18 -0.88 -10.09
N PHE A 357 -11.91 -0.68 -11.18
CA PHE A 357 -11.51 0.29 -12.23
C PHE A 357 -12.21 1.65 -12.11
N GLY A 358 -13.18 1.78 -11.21
CA GLY A 358 -13.88 3.02 -10.88
C GLY A 358 -14.04 3.21 -9.38
N LYS A 359 -14.24 4.46 -8.97
CA LYS A 359 -14.48 4.86 -7.57
C LYS A 359 -15.95 5.11 -7.29
N SER A 360 -16.72 5.44 -8.32
CA SER A 360 -18.15 5.68 -8.25
C SER A 360 -18.87 4.96 -9.39
N TYR A 361 -19.96 4.25 -9.10
CA TYR A 361 -20.73 3.47 -10.07
C TYR A 361 -22.19 3.95 -10.11
N LEU A 362 -22.86 3.75 -11.25
CA LEU A 362 -24.30 3.98 -11.34
C LEU A 362 -25.06 2.85 -10.62
N PRO A 363 -26.25 3.11 -10.06
CA PRO A 363 -27.13 2.06 -9.56
C PRO A 363 -27.29 0.90 -10.54
N GLY A 364 -27.05 -0.34 -10.09
CA GLY A 364 -27.18 -1.56 -10.89
C GLY A 364 -26.13 -1.75 -11.99
N SER A 365 -25.16 -0.85 -12.12
CA SER A 365 -24.18 -0.91 -13.22
C SER A 365 -23.10 -1.98 -13.03
N ARG A 366 -22.47 -2.37 -14.14
CA ARG A 366 -21.40 -3.36 -14.17
C ARG A 366 -20.13 -2.83 -13.47
N MET A 367 -19.59 -3.62 -12.55
CA MET A 367 -18.30 -3.42 -11.88
C MET A 367 -17.34 -4.52 -12.33
N ASP A 368 -16.31 -4.14 -13.08
CA ASP A 368 -15.22 -5.06 -13.46
C ASP A 368 -14.19 -5.11 -12.33
N ILE A 369 -13.75 -6.32 -12.00
CA ILE A 369 -12.82 -6.61 -10.91
C ILE A 369 -11.68 -7.45 -11.48
N ASN A 370 -10.44 -7.03 -11.28
CA ASN A 370 -9.28 -7.89 -11.52
C ASN A 370 -8.76 -8.42 -10.19
N PHE A 371 -8.39 -9.70 -10.10
CA PHE A 371 -7.96 -10.28 -8.83
C PHE A 371 -6.82 -11.30 -8.98
N THR A 372 -6.15 -11.53 -7.86
CA THR A 372 -5.25 -12.66 -7.60
C THR A 372 -5.61 -13.23 -6.23
N ALA A 373 -6.04 -14.48 -6.20
CA ALA A 373 -6.37 -15.23 -5.01
C ALA A 373 -5.09 -15.83 -4.39
N PRO A 374 -4.94 -15.78 -3.05
CA PRO A 374 -3.81 -16.37 -2.35
C PRO A 374 -3.88 -17.90 -2.32
N VAL A 375 -2.98 -18.56 -1.58
CA VAL A 375 -2.89 -20.02 -1.45
C VAL A 375 -4.04 -20.69 -0.68
N PHE A 376 -5.08 -19.95 -0.33
CA PHE A 376 -6.28 -20.42 0.35
C PHE A 376 -7.55 -19.82 -0.27
N SER A 377 -8.71 -20.43 0.03
CA SER A 377 -10.00 -20.07 -0.57
C SER A 377 -10.44 -18.66 -0.19
N VAL A 378 -10.83 -17.89 -1.21
CA VAL A 378 -11.27 -16.50 -1.02
C VAL A 378 -12.54 -16.14 -1.82
N TRP A 379 -13.26 -15.15 -1.30
CA TRP A 379 -14.46 -14.56 -1.89
C TRP A 379 -14.30 -13.05 -2.03
N ALA A 380 -14.83 -12.48 -3.10
CA ALA A 380 -15.12 -11.05 -3.17
C ALA A 380 -16.49 -10.81 -2.54
N VAL A 381 -16.55 -10.03 -1.46
CA VAL A 381 -17.75 -9.78 -0.65
C VAL A 381 -18.07 -8.29 -0.66
N LEU A 382 -19.30 -7.96 -1.07
CA LEU A 382 -19.82 -6.61 -1.18
C LEU A 382 -20.67 -6.26 0.05
N THR A 383 -20.36 -5.15 0.72
CA THR A 383 -21.03 -4.71 1.97
C THR A 383 -21.44 -3.24 1.92
N GLU A 384 -22.44 -2.88 2.74
CA GLU A 384 -22.81 -1.47 2.99
C GLU A 384 -21.81 -0.78 3.94
N GLY A 385 -21.21 0.33 3.49
CA GLY A 385 -20.34 1.19 4.28
C GLY A 385 -18.91 0.66 4.55
N PRO A 386 -17.95 1.54 4.86
CA PRO A 386 -16.54 1.18 5.10
C PRO A 386 -16.25 0.62 6.53
N SER A 387 -17.25 0.41 7.38
CA SER A 387 -17.07 -0.03 8.77
C SER A 387 -17.28 -1.54 8.94
N SER A 388 -16.37 -2.19 9.67
CA SER A 388 -16.41 -3.59 10.06
C SER A 388 -17.78 -4.01 10.64
N GLY A 389 -18.53 -4.83 9.91
CA GLY A 389 -19.86 -5.32 10.31
C GLY A 389 -21.03 -4.92 9.39
N GLY A 390 -20.76 -4.35 8.21
CA GLY A 390 -21.78 -4.10 7.19
C GLY A 390 -22.51 -5.37 6.74
N VAL A 391 -23.79 -5.24 6.37
CA VAL A 391 -24.60 -6.36 5.87
C VAL A 391 -24.04 -6.79 4.51
N GLU A 392 -23.74 -8.08 4.35
CA GLU A 392 -23.37 -8.66 3.06
C GLU A 392 -24.53 -8.53 2.08
N LEU A 393 -24.27 -7.89 0.95
CA LEU A 393 -25.23 -7.71 -0.13
C LEU A 393 -25.06 -8.78 -1.21
N ASN A 394 -23.81 -9.15 -1.50
CA ASN A 394 -23.45 -10.10 -2.55
C ASN A 394 -22.04 -10.65 -2.33
N SER A 395 -21.78 -11.88 -2.77
CA SER A 395 -20.44 -12.47 -2.78
C SER A 395 -20.19 -13.37 -3.98
N ILE A 396 -18.92 -13.44 -4.41
CA ILE A 396 -18.46 -14.33 -5.49
C ILE A 396 -17.22 -15.08 -5.02
N TYR A 397 -17.20 -16.40 -5.24
CA TYR A 397 -16.02 -17.22 -4.97
C TYR A 397 -14.93 -16.98 -6.04
N LEU A 398 -13.72 -16.63 -5.59
CA LEU A 398 -12.58 -16.30 -6.46
C LEU A 398 -11.59 -17.47 -6.64
N GLY A 399 -11.61 -18.46 -5.74
CA GLY A 399 -10.78 -19.66 -5.83
C GLY A 399 -9.54 -19.66 -4.92
N ILE A 400 -8.55 -20.46 -5.30
CA ILE A 400 -7.28 -20.69 -4.60
C ILE A 400 -6.16 -20.59 -5.64
N ASN A 401 -5.16 -19.73 -5.42
CA ASN A 401 -3.98 -19.56 -6.27
C ASN A 401 -4.34 -19.32 -7.75
N THR A 402 -5.39 -18.51 -7.97
CA THR A 402 -5.95 -18.17 -9.26
C THR A 402 -5.84 -16.66 -9.48
N SER A 403 -5.63 -16.23 -10.72
CA SER A 403 -5.73 -14.82 -11.11
C SER A 403 -6.69 -14.70 -12.29
N GLY A 404 -7.43 -13.60 -12.36
CA GLY A 404 -8.38 -13.39 -13.44
C GLY A 404 -9.25 -12.16 -13.24
N ASP A 405 -10.31 -12.08 -14.04
CA ASP A 405 -11.31 -11.03 -13.98
C ASP A 405 -12.64 -11.59 -13.47
N ALA A 406 -13.34 -10.80 -12.66
CA ALA A 406 -14.68 -11.05 -12.17
C ALA A 406 -15.58 -9.84 -12.43
N VAL A 407 -16.89 -10.03 -12.38
CA VAL A 407 -17.87 -8.98 -12.63
C VAL A 407 -18.93 -9.01 -11.54
N LEU A 408 -19.18 -7.86 -10.92
CA LEU A 408 -20.28 -7.63 -9.99
C LEU A 408 -21.22 -6.54 -10.52
N ALA A 409 -22.44 -6.50 -9.98
CA ALA A 409 -23.33 -5.35 -10.17
C ALA A 409 -23.22 -4.43 -8.96
N ALA A 410 -23.13 -3.12 -9.21
CA ALA A 410 -23.21 -2.10 -8.18
C ALA A 410 -24.60 -2.14 -7.52
N PRO A 411 -24.71 -1.88 -6.21
CA PRO A 411 -25.99 -1.76 -5.51
C PRO A 411 -26.97 -0.79 -6.20
N GLU A 412 -28.27 -1.03 -6.04
CA GLU A 412 -29.34 -0.18 -6.64
C GLU A 412 -29.57 1.14 -5.88
N LYS A 413 -29.04 1.25 -4.67
CA LYS A 413 -29.24 2.40 -3.79
C LYS A 413 -27.99 3.27 -3.79
N GLU A 414 -28.16 4.59 -3.80
CA GLU A 414 -27.03 5.52 -3.63
C GLU A 414 -26.45 5.39 -2.21
N GLY A 415 -25.13 5.43 -2.11
CA GLY A 415 -24.42 5.27 -0.83
C GLY A 415 -22.94 4.96 -1.00
N SER A 416 -22.27 4.77 0.13
CA SER A 416 -20.88 4.29 0.18
C SER A 416 -20.86 2.81 0.51
N TYR A 417 -20.03 2.06 -0.20
CA TYR A 417 -19.95 0.61 -0.17
C TYR A 417 -18.49 0.16 -0.10
N GLU A 418 -18.27 -1.08 0.32
CA GLU A 418 -16.96 -1.71 0.36
C GLU A 418 -17.01 -3.04 -0.39
N LEU A 419 -16.02 -3.26 -1.27
CA LEU A 419 -15.73 -4.58 -1.82
C LEU A 419 -14.51 -5.14 -1.09
N SER A 420 -14.67 -6.25 -0.40
CA SER A 420 -13.62 -6.90 0.39
C SER A 420 -13.27 -8.26 -0.19
N MET A 421 -12.00 -8.68 -0.05
CA MET A 421 -11.64 -10.09 -0.24
C MET A 421 -11.63 -10.74 1.14
N GLN A 422 -12.39 -11.81 1.30
CA GLN A 422 -12.51 -12.53 2.57
C GLN A 422 -12.12 -13.99 2.41
N ASP A 423 -11.57 -14.60 3.46
CA ASP A 423 -11.29 -16.03 3.53
C ASP A 423 -12.56 -16.86 3.80
N ALA A 424 -12.41 -18.18 3.91
CA ALA A 424 -13.52 -19.10 4.18
C ALA A 424 -14.20 -18.90 5.54
N ASN A 425 -13.55 -18.18 6.46
CA ASN A 425 -14.06 -17.88 7.79
C ASN A 425 -14.70 -16.47 7.86
N GLY A 426 -14.75 -15.74 6.73
CA GLY A 426 -15.24 -14.36 6.68
C GLY A 426 -14.22 -13.34 7.19
N SER A 427 -12.96 -13.73 7.38
CA SER A 427 -11.90 -12.81 7.77
C SER A 427 -11.47 -11.97 6.57
N ARG A 428 -11.36 -10.65 6.78
CA ARG A 428 -11.06 -9.69 5.71
C ARG A 428 -9.55 -9.64 5.44
N ILE A 429 -9.18 -9.92 4.19
CA ILE A 429 -7.79 -9.94 3.69
C ILE A 429 -7.38 -8.56 3.15
N LEU A 430 -8.27 -7.95 2.36
CA LEU A 430 -8.11 -6.61 1.80
C LEU A 430 -9.49 -5.99 1.52
N SER A 431 -9.56 -4.68 1.31
CA SER A 431 -10.79 -4.02 0.89
C SER A 431 -10.59 -2.80 -0.01
N LEU A 432 -11.64 -2.49 -0.77
CA LEU A 432 -11.72 -1.40 -1.72
C LEU A 432 -13.04 -0.64 -1.51
N PRO A 433 -12.99 0.60 -1.02
CA PRO A 433 -14.19 1.43 -0.92
C PRO A 433 -14.61 1.97 -2.30
N PHE A 434 -15.91 2.12 -2.50
CA PHE A 434 -16.49 2.78 -3.68
C PHE A 434 -17.85 3.40 -3.34
N ASN A 435 -18.38 4.27 -4.21
CA ASN A 435 -19.71 4.84 -4.06
C ASN A 435 -20.66 4.38 -5.15
N VAL A 436 -21.96 4.31 -4.84
CA VAL A 436 -23.02 4.30 -5.85
C VAL A 436 -23.64 5.69 -5.86
N THR A 437 -23.63 6.35 -7.01
CA THR A 437 -24.18 7.71 -7.15
C THR A 437 -24.86 7.87 -8.51
N VAL A 438 -25.89 8.70 -8.55
CA VAL A 438 -26.50 9.19 -9.78
C VAL A 438 -25.84 10.52 -10.13
N PRO A 439 -25.10 10.61 -11.25
CA PRO A 439 -24.40 11.83 -11.60
C PRO A 439 -25.37 12.98 -11.82
N LEU A 440 -24.97 14.16 -11.35
CA LEU A 440 -25.68 15.40 -11.59
C LEU A 440 -24.83 16.33 -12.44
N LEU A 441 -25.51 17.11 -13.29
CA LEU A 441 -24.89 18.11 -14.14
C LEU A 441 -25.73 19.38 -14.13
N LYS A 442 -25.10 20.52 -13.87
CA LYS A 442 -25.77 21.83 -13.86
C LYS A 442 -24.89 22.86 -14.56
N ALA A 443 -25.48 23.61 -15.48
CA ALA A 443 -24.82 24.68 -16.21
C ALA A 443 -25.26 26.05 -15.70
N SER A 444 -24.34 26.98 -15.57
CA SER A 444 -24.59 28.34 -15.09
C SER A 444 -23.66 29.35 -15.78
N PRO A 445 -24.15 30.56 -16.10
CA PRO A 445 -25.53 31.02 -15.94
C PRO A 445 -26.47 30.48 -17.06
N ASP A 446 -27.79 30.62 -16.89
CA ASP A 446 -28.79 30.11 -17.85
C ASP A 446 -28.80 30.86 -19.20
N SER A 447 -28.17 32.04 -19.27
CA SER A 447 -27.95 32.76 -20.51
C SER A 447 -26.64 33.55 -20.49
N VAL A 448 -25.92 33.51 -21.60
CA VAL A 448 -24.65 34.22 -21.82
C VAL A 448 -24.61 34.83 -23.23
N LEU A 449 -23.67 35.73 -23.48
CA LEU A 449 -23.30 36.12 -24.84
C LEU A 449 -22.30 35.13 -25.44
N THR A 450 -22.16 35.12 -26.77
CA THR A 450 -21.12 34.34 -27.46
C THR A 450 -19.74 34.59 -26.84
N CYS A 451 -18.92 33.55 -26.69
CA CYS A 451 -17.58 33.55 -26.07
C CYS A 451 -17.51 33.97 -24.58
N GLU A 452 -18.62 34.17 -23.90
CA GLU A 452 -18.63 34.22 -22.44
C GLU A 452 -18.58 32.81 -21.84
N LYS A 453 -18.01 32.71 -20.64
CA LYS A 453 -17.79 31.44 -19.95
C LYS A 453 -19.10 30.90 -19.40
N ILE A 454 -19.39 29.64 -19.71
CA ILE A 454 -20.42 28.83 -19.06
C ILE A 454 -19.70 27.85 -18.13
N THR A 455 -20.00 27.89 -16.85
CA THR A 455 -19.49 26.94 -15.88
C THR A 455 -20.47 25.78 -15.74
N VAL A 456 -19.98 24.57 -15.96
CA VAL A 456 -20.75 23.34 -15.79
C VAL A 456 -20.21 22.62 -14.57
N SER A 457 -21.01 22.62 -13.50
CA SER A 457 -20.73 21.88 -12.26
C SER A 457 -21.26 20.46 -12.38
N PHE A 458 -20.47 19.48 -11.92
CA PHE A 458 -20.80 18.06 -11.95
C PHE A 458 -20.49 17.39 -10.62
N SER A 459 -21.20 16.30 -10.34
CA SER A 459 -20.96 15.38 -9.22
C SER A 459 -21.34 13.96 -9.62
N GLY A 460 -20.78 12.95 -8.96
CA GLY A 460 -21.08 11.53 -9.21
C GLY A 460 -20.52 10.99 -10.53
N ALA A 461 -19.41 11.57 -11.04
CA ALA A 461 -18.67 10.97 -12.15
C ALA A 461 -17.90 9.72 -11.68
N PHE A 462 -17.57 8.82 -12.61
CA PHE A 462 -16.95 7.50 -12.33
C PHE A 462 -15.54 7.61 -11.72
N GLY A 463 -14.86 8.73 -11.98
CA GLY A 463 -13.49 8.99 -11.53
C GLY A 463 -12.45 8.39 -12.48
N GLY A 464 -12.86 7.93 -13.66
CA GLY A 464 -11.98 7.39 -14.68
C GLY A 464 -11.24 8.50 -15.42
N LYS A 465 -9.99 8.25 -15.85
CA LYS A 465 -9.21 9.21 -16.65
C LYS A 465 -9.84 9.56 -18.00
N SER A 466 -10.79 8.75 -18.48
CA SER A 466 -11.50 8.95 -19.74
C SER A 466 -12.89 9.56 -19.58
N ASP A 467 -13.28 10.01 -18.38
CA ASP A 467 -14.54 10.72 -18.19
C ASP A 467 -14.46 12.14 -18.78
N TRP A 468 -15.52 12.60 -19.43
CA TRP A 468 -15.56 13.92 -20.06
C TRP A 468 -16.97 14.50 -20.13
N ILE A 469 -17.05 15.83 -20.21
CA ILE A 469 -18.29 16.56 -20.49
C ILE A 469 -18.22 17.12 -21.90
N GLY A 470 -19.28 16.93 -22.67
CA GLY A 470 -19.44 17.51 -24.01
C GLY A 470 -20.44 18.65 -24.03
N MET A 471 -20.13 19.70 -24.78
CA MET A 471 -21.07 20.78 -25.12
C MET A 471 -21.76 20.46 -26.45
N TYR A 472 -23.08 20.45 -26.46
CA TYR A 472 -23.89 20.15 -27.64
C TYR A 472 -24.82 21.32 -27.92
N LYS A 473 -24.96 21.67 -29.20
CA LYS A 473 -26.08 22.50 -29.64
C LYS A 473 -27.36 21.69 -29.48
N ASP A 474 -28.43 22.32 -29.04
CA ASP A 474 -29.71 21.66 -28.78
C ASP A 474 -30.16 20.83 -30.00
N ASN A 475 -30.62 19.60 -29.77
CA ASN A 475 -30.94 18.58 -30.78
C ASN A 475 -29.78 18.09 -31.68
N SER A 476 -28.51 18.41 -31.39
CA SER A 476 -27.34 17.83 -32.06
C SER A 476 -26.87 16.54 -31.39
N SER A 477 -26.47 15.55 -32.19
CA SER A 477 -25.74 14.36 -31.74
C SER A 477 -24.22 14.55 -31.71
N GLN A 478 -23.71 15.63 -32.29
CA GLN A 478 -22.27 15.93 -32.33
C GLN A 478 -21.90 16.99 -31.30
N ALA A 479 -20.87 16.70 -30.50
CA ALA A 479 -20.30 17.63 -29.54
C ALA A 479 -19.55 18.75 -30.28
N VAL A 480 -19.81 19.99 -29.90
CA VAL A 480 -19.08 21.18 -30.37
C VAL A 480 -17.71 21.25 -29.70
N GLU A 481 -17.64 20.88 -28.43
CA GLU A 481 -16.42 20.88 -27.64
C GLU A 481 -16.50 19.77 -26.57
N ARG A 482 -15.35 19.25 -26.14
CA ARG A 482 -15.23 18.24 -25.07
C ARG A 482 -14.19 18.68 -24.05
N GLN A 483 -14.49 18.51 -22.77
CA GLN A 483 -13.59 18.81 -21.67
C GLN A 483 -13.39 17.54 -20.81
N PRO A 484 -12.16 17.05 -20.64
CA PRO A 484 -11.89 15.89 -19.77
C PRO A 484 -12.05 16.25 -18.29
N LEU A 485 -12.44 15.27 -17.47
CA LEU A 485 -12.57 15.47 -16.03
C LEU A 485 -11.30 15.15 -15.25
N SER A 486 -10.36 14.45 -15.88
CA SER A 486 -9.05 14.09 -15.32
C SER A 486 -9.16 13.29 -14.01
N GLY A 487 -10.10 12.34 -13.95
CA GLY A 487 -10.31 11.47 -12.79
C GLY A 487 -11.10 12.08 -11.62
N ARG A 488 -11.59 13.32 -11.76
CA ARG A 488 -12.42 13.98 -10.73
C ARG A 488 -13.85 13.42 -10.74
N GLU A 489 -14.38 13.07 -9.57
CA GLU A 489 -15.77 12.62 -9.38
C GLU A 489 -16.76 13.79 -9.24
N SER A 490 -16.26 14.97 -8.85
CA SER A 490 -17.02 16.20 -8.75
C SER A 490 -16.16 17.42 -9.04
N GLY A 491 -16.81 18.54 -9.37
CA GLY A 491 -16.14 19.81 -9.62
C GLY A 491 -16.84 20.61 -10.71
N SER A 492 -16.06 21.38 -11.46
CA SER A 492 -16.57 22.14 -12.59
C SER A 492 -15.59 22.17 -13.77
N VAL A 493 -16.17 22.37 -14.95
CA VAL A 493 -15.47 22.67 -16.21
C VAL A 493 -16.10 23.90 -16.84
N THR A 494 -15.39 24.57 -17.75
CA THR A 494 -15.86 25.78 -18.39
C THR A 494 -15.85 25.64 -19.90
N PHE A 495 -16.90 26.15 -20.55
CA PHE A 495 -17.03 26.22 -22.01
C PHE A 495 -17.26 27.67 -22.45
N ALA A 496 -16.90 28.00 -23.69
CA ALA A 496 -17.09 29.34 -24.26
C ALA A 496 -17.60 29.27 -25.71
N PRO A 497 -18.91 29.04 -25.93
CA PRO A 497 -19.47 28.84 -27.27
C PRO A 497 -19.37 30.10 -28.14
N SER A 498 -18.81 29.97 -29.34
CA SER A 498 -18.60 31.10 -30.27
C SER A 498 -19.79 31.40 -31.18
N GLN A 499 -20.81 30.54 -31.20
CA GLN A 499 -22.00 30.69 -32.03
C GLN A 499 -23.27 30.80 -31.18
N PRO A 500 -24.25 31.64 -31.58
CA PRO A 500 -25.52 31.74 -30.89
C PRO A 500 -26.33 30.44 -31.03
N GLY A 501 -27.13 30.14 -30.00
CA GLY A 501 -27.98 28.96 -29.94
C GLY A 501 -28.31 28.53 -28.52
N SER A 502 -29.16 27.52 -28.41
CA SER A 502 -29.39 26.78 -27.16
C SER A 502 -28.36 25.66 -27.06
N TYR A 503 -27.74 25.49 -25.90
CA TYR A 503 -26.73 24.46 -25.65
C TYR A 503 -27.09 23.62 -24.43
N ILE A 504 -26.83 22.33 -24.51
CA ILE A 504 -26.92 21.37 -23.41
C ILE A 504 -25.56 20.71 -23.20
N PHE A 505 -25.27 20.34 -21.96
CA PHE A 505 -24.04 19.65 -21.61
C PHE A 505 -24.38 18.22 -21.20
N LYS A 506 -23.53 17.28 -21.59
CA LYS A 506 -23.73 15.85 -21.36
C LYS A 506 -22.46 15.25 -20.78
N LEU A 507 -22.59 14.53 -19.66
CA LEU A 507 -21.51 13.79 -19.02
C LEU A 507 -21.41 12.39 -19.62
N PHE A 508 -20.22 11.99 -20.04
CA PHE A 508 -19.92 10.64 -20.53
C PHE A 508 -18.89 10.00 -19.60
N LEU A 509 -19.26 8.83 -19.08
CA LEU A 509 -18.38 8.02 -18.25
C LEU A 509 -17.55 7.09 -19.12
N THR A 510 -16.39 6.70 -18.62
CA THR A 510 -15.48 5.75 -19.27
C THR A 510 -16.23 4.47 -19.67
N GLY A 511 -16.22 4.13 -20.96
CA GLY A 511 -16.89 2.94 -21.51
C GLY A 511 -18.40 3.07 -21.77
N ALA A 512 -19.03 4.19 -21.42
CA ALA A 512 -20.47 4.39 -21.65
C ALA A 512 -20.81 4.77 -23.10
N SER A 513 -21.86 4.15 -23.66
CA SER A 513 -22.39 4.46 -25.00
C SER A 513 -23.44 5.58 -24.99
N ALA A 514 -23.92 5.98 -23.81
CA ALA A 514 -24.93 7.00 -23.58
C ALA A 514 -24.47 7.97 -22.48
N PRO A 515 -24.98 9.22 -22.47
CA PRO A 515 -24.64 10.17 -21.43
C PRO A 515 -25.23 9.75 -20.08
N ALA A 516 -24.42 9.84 -19.03
CA ALA A 516 -24.83 9.48 -17.67
C ALA A 516 -25.63 10.61 -16.97
N ALA A 517 -25.43 11.86 -17.41
CA ALA A 517 -26.22 13.01 -16.95
C ALA A 517 -26.28 14.10 -18.03
N GLN A 518 -27.31 14.96 -17.92
CA GLN A 518 -27.50 16.12 -18.79
C GLN A 518 -27.84 17.35 -17.95
N SER A 519 -27.32 18.51 -18.35
CA SER A 519 -27.62 19.79 -17.71
C SER A 519 -28.94 20.41 -18.16
N ASN A 520 -29.35 21.48 -17.47
CA ASN A 520 -30.23 22.51 -18.04
C ASN A 520 -29.65 23.10 -19.34
N ALA A 521 -30.52 23.63 -20.18
CA ALA A 521 -30.13 24.34 -21.40
C ALA A 521 -29.64 25.76 -21.07
N VAL A 522 -28.60 26.21 -21.76
CA VAL A 522 -28.07 27.57 -21.67
C VAL A 522 -28.29 28.30 -22.99
N LEU A 523 -28.90 29.49 -22.93
CA LEU A 523 -29.15 30.33 -24.09
C LEU A 523 -27.96 31.24 -24.37
N VAL A 524 -27.27 30.98 -25.48
CA VAL A 524 -26.16 31.80 -25.99
C VAL A 524 -26.68 32.80 -27.02
N LYS A 525 -26.62 34.08 -26.69
CA LYS A 525 -27.05 35.18 -27.57
C LYS A 525 -25.87 35.73 -28.35
N ALA A 526 -26.12 36.20 -29.57
CA ALA A 526 -25.08 36.90 -30.33
C ALA A 526 -24.66 38.17 -29.58
N THR A 527 -23.36 38.40 -29.43
CA THR A 527 -22.87 39.67 -28.88
C THR A 527 -23.19 40.82 -29.83
N SER A 528 -23.79 41.89 -29.30
CA SER A 528 -23.87 43.19 -29.97
C SER A 528 -22.76 44.12 -29.45
N GLY A 529 -22.04 44.79 -30.37
CA GLY A 529 -20.91 45.67 -30.04
C GLY A 529 -19.55 44.99 -29.97
N HIS A 530 -18.50 45.76 -29.68
CA HIS A 530 -17.09 45.33 -29.68
C HIS A 530 -16.52 45.34 -28.25
N LYS A 531 -15.76 44.31 -27.88
CA LYS A 531 -15.15 44.21 -26.54
C LYS A 531 -13.81 43.47 -26.61
N VAL A 532 -12.85 43.85 -25.77
CA VAL A 532 -11.59 43.14 -25.55
C VAL A 532 -11.30 43.11 -24.05
N ILE A 533 -10.81 41.99 -23.52
CA ILE A 533 -10.36 41.83 -22.14
C ILE A 533 -9.01 41.08 -22.16
N ALA A 534 -8.08 41.46 -21.28
CA ALA A 534 -6.80 40.79 -21.09
C ALA A 534 -6.63 40.29 -19.64
N GLU A 535 -6.37 39.00 -19.47
CA GLU A 535 -6.22 38.33 -18.17
C GLU A 535 -4.96 37.43 -18.11
N PRO A 536 -4.19 37.42 -17.01
CA PRO A 536 -4.38 38.23 -15.80
C PRO A 536 -3.95 39.69 -16.02
N SER A 537 -4.46 40.61 -15.19
CA SER A 537 -4.15 42.05 -15.26
C SER A 537 -2.77 42.43 -14.70
N ARG A 538 -2.03 41.47 -14.14
CA ARG A 538 -0.66 41.62 -13.66
C ARG A 538 0.15 40.36 -13.94
N VAL A 539 1.34 40.53 -14.49
CA VAL A 539 2.30 39.45 -14.78
C VAL A 539 3.73 39.88 -14.49
N SER A 540 4.62 38.92 -14.27
CA SER A 540 6.07 39.18 -14.20
C SER A 540 6.64 39.54 -15.58
N PRO A 541 7.86 40.09 -15.67
CA PRO A 541 8.51 40.40 -16.94
C PRO A 541 8.61 39.17 -17.85
N GLY A 542 8.14 39.29 -19.10
CA GLY A 542 8.08 38.14 -20.01
C GLY A 542 6.89 37.20 -19.82
N GLY A 543 5.99 37.51 -18.87
CA GLY A 543 4.82 36.69 -18.54
C GLY A 543 3.76 36.66 -19.65
N VAL A 544 2.80 35.75 -19.53
CA VAL A 544 1.78 35.50 -20.56
C VAL A 544 0.40 36.00 -20.11
N VAL A 545 -0.33 36.64 -21.01
CA VAL A 545 -1.75 36.96 -20.82
C VAL A 545 -2.61 36.36 -21.93
N THR A 546 -3.87 36.09 -21.62
CA THR A 546 -4.90 35.70 -22.58
C THR A 546 -5.78 36.89 -22.88
N VAL A 547 -5.83 37.27 -24.16
CA VAL A 547 -6.68 38.34 -24.67
C VAL A 547 -7.92 37.74 -25.31
N THR A 548 -9.09 38.00 -24.73
CA THR A 548 -10.39 37.55 -25.24
C THR A 548 -11.12 38.73 -25.89
N PHE A 549 -11.74 38.52 -27.03
CA PHE A 549 -12.41 39.56 -27.81
C PHE A 549 -13.79 39.13 -28.30
N TRP A 550 -14.66 40.12 -28.51
CA TRP A 550 -16.04 39.96 -28.97
C TRP A 550 -16.40 41.03 -29.99
N GLY A 551 -17.32 40.68 -30.91
CA GLY A 551 -17.78 41.55 -31.98
C GLY A 551 -16.75 41.81 -33.07
N ALA A 552 -15.74 40.96 -33.25
CA ALA A 552 -14.75 41.14 -34.29
C ALA A 552 -15.35 41.08 -35.71
N PRO A 553 -14.72 41.73 -36.70
CA PRO A 553 -15.19 41.73 -38.09
C PRO A 553 -15.24 40.33 -38.70
N LEU A 554 -16.43 39.89 -39.12
CA LEU A 554 -16.62 38.60 -39.81
C LEU A 554 -15.95 38.54 -41.19
N SER A 555 -15.55 39.69 -41.76
CA SER A 555 -14.76 39.79 -42.99
C SER A 555 -13.38 39.13 -42.87
N GLY A 556 -12.91 38.85 -41.66
CA GLY A 556 -11.60 38.26 -41.39
C GLY A 556 -10.43 39.24 -41.47
N THR A 557 -10.71 40.53 -41.68
CA THR A 557 -9.71 41.60 -41.79
C THR A 557 -9.20 42.11 -40.46
N GLY A 558 -9.91 41.84 -39.36
CA GLY A 558 -9.64 42.42 -38.05
C GLY A 558 -8.30 41.98 -37.44
N VAL A 559 -7.70 42.88 -36.67
CA VAL A 559 -6.42 42.66 -35.96
C VAL A 559 -6.50 43.13 -34.52
N ILE A 560 -5.76 42.47 -33.63
CA ILE A 560 -5.49 42.94 -32.27
C ILE A 560 -4.01 43.28 -32.16
N GLY A 561 -3.69 44.50 -31.72
CA GLY A 561 -2.34 44.94 -31.42
C GLY A 561 -2.10 45.08 -29.92
N MET A 562 -0.85 44.88 -29.49
CA MET A 562 -0.36 45.17 -28.14
C MET A 562 0.36 46.52 -28.11
N TYR A 563 0.05 47.35 -27.12
CA TYR A 563 0.59 48.70 -27.01
C TYR A 563 1.07 48.98 -25.59
N GLY A 564 2.07 49.86 -25.46
CA GLY A 564 2.29 50.55 -24.19
C GLY A 564 1.28 51.67 -24.04
N MET A 565 0.84 51.98 -22.81
CA MET A 565 -0.30 52.88 -22.53
C MET A 565 -0.27 54.24 -23.28
N THR A 566 0.91 54.79 -23.57
CA THR A 566 1.07 56.09 -24.23
C THR A 566 1.38 56.00 -25.73
N ARG A 567 1.44 54.79 -26.32
CA ARG A 567 1.79 54.62 -27.73
C ARG A 567 0.59 54.89 -28.65
N PRO A 568 0.78 55.61 -29.78
CA PRO A 568 -0.24 55.75 -30.82
C PRO A 568 -0.60 54.42 -31.49
N ASP A 569 -1.83 54.29 -31.99
CA ASP A 569 -2.39 53.09 -32.63
C ASP A 569 -1.62 52.59 -33.86
N LYS A 570 -0.74 53.42 -34.44
CA LYS A 570 0.11 53.06 -35.57
C LYS A 570 1.34 52.23 -35.18
N PHE A 571 1.74 52.25 -33.91
CA PHE A 571 3.02 51.70 -33.43
C PHE A 571 2.82 50.60 -32.39
N ASP A 572 2.20 49.50 -32.82
CA ASP A 572 2.09 48.30 -32.00
C ASP A 572 3.45 47.70 -31.66
N LEU A 573 3.54 47.06 -30.50
CA LEU A 573 4.67 46.22 -30.07
C LEU A 573 4.58 44.81 -30.66
N GLY A 574 3.42 44.47 -31.21
CA GLY A 574 3.11 43.24 -31.91
C GLY A 574 1.62 43.20 -32.23
N LYS A 575 1.26 42.49 -33.30
CA LYS A 575 -0.12 42.33 -33.77
C LYS A 575 -0.43 40.88 -34.13
N LYS A 576 -1.69 40.49 -33.98
CA LYS A 576 -2.23 39.19 -34.40
C LYS A 576 -3.51 39.38 -35.20
N ALA A 577 -3.63 38.65 -36.30
CA ALA A 577 -4.87 38.60 -37.08
C ALA A 577 -5.94 37.79 -36.32
N ILE A 578 -7.18 38.28 -36.36
CA ILE A 578 -8.32 37.65 -35.69
C ILE A 578 -8.92 36.52 -36.55
N GLY A 579 -8.88 36.69 -37.88
CA GLY A 579 -9.55 35.80 -38.83
C GLY A 579 -11.08 36.00 -38.84
N ALA A 580 -11.79 35.20 -39.65
CA ALA A 580 -13.23 35.33 -39.89
C ALA A 580 -14.08 34.76 -38.72
N ARG A 581 -13.91 35.32 -37.52
CA ARG A 581 -14.64 34.93 -36.31
C ARG A 581 -15.11 36.18 -35.56
N SER A 582 -16.33 36.16 -35.03
CA SER A 582 -16.90 37.28 -34.26
C SER A 582 -16.35 37.39 -32.84
N CYS A 583 -15.78 36.31 -32.29
CA CYS A 583 -15.19 36.31 -30.95
C CYS A 583 -14.16 35.19 -30.83
N GLY A 584 -13.33 35.25 -29.78
CA GLY A 584 -12.31 34.26 -29.49
C GLY A 584 -11.29 34.74 -28.48
N SER A 585 -10.23 33.95 -28.27
CA SER A 585 -9.11 34.33 -27.41
C SER A 585 -7.76 34.02 -28.07
N MET A 586 -6.72 34.70 -27.62
CA MET A 586 -5.34 34.51 -28.06
C MET A 586 -4.36 34.81 -26.93
N THR A 587 -3.31 34.01 -26.78
CA THR A 587 -2.26 34.24 -25.79
C THR A 587 -1.22 35.22 -26.31
N TRP A 588 -0.67 36.04 -25.43
CA TRP A 588 0.35 37.05 -25.70
C TRP A 588 1.45 36.97 -24.66
N GLN A 589 2.69 36.93 -25.11
CA GLN A 589 3.84 37.10 -24.23
C GLN A 589 4.14 38.59 -24.11
N LEU A 590 4.14 39.09 -22.88
CA LEU A 590 4.39 40.50 -22.58
C LEU A 590 5.90 40.78 -22.63
N PRO A 591 6.31 42.03 -22.89
CA PRO A 591 7.72 42.39 -22.88
C PRO A 591 8.38 42.14 -21.50
N SER A 592 9.68 41.88 -21.51
CA SER A 592 10.49 41.82 -20.28
C SER A 592 10.74 43.18 -19.63
N THR A 593 10.23 44.26 -20.22
CA THR A 593 10.34 45.60 -19.67
C THR A 593 9.13 45.88 -18.76
N PRO A 594 9.34 46.19 -17.46
CA PRO A 594 8.27 46.60 -16.57
C PRO A 594 7.50 47.80 -17.13
N GLY A 595 6.19 47.79 -16.97
CA GLY A 595 5.32 48.81 -17.56
C GLY A 595 3.87 48.40 -17.66
N GLN A 596 3.05 49.29 -18.22
CA GLN A 596 1.63 49.07 -18.43
C GLN A 596 1.32 48.95 -19.91
N TYR A 597 0.51 47.93 -20.24
CA TYR A 597 0.19 47.55 -21.60
C TYR A 597 -1.31 47.36 -21.78
N ASP A 598 -1.79 47.56 -22.99
CA ASP A 598 -3.18 47.35 -23.38
C ASP A 598 -3.28 46.73 -24.78
N PHE A 599 -4.43 46.12 -25.07
CA PHE A 599 -4.70 45.47 -26.34
C PHE A 599 -5.86 46.15 -27.05
N ARG A 600 -5.63 46.49 -28.31
CA ARG A 600 -6.58 47.26 -29.12
C ARG A 600 -7.00 46.46 -30.34
N MET A 601 -8.30 46.30 -30.54
CA MET A 601 -8.90 45.62 -31.68
C MET A 601 -9.31 46.63 -32.75
N PHE A 602 -8.96 46.33 -34.00
CA PHE A 602 -9.24 47.19 -35.16
C PHE A 602 -10.02 46.43 -36.24
N GLN A 603 -10.79 47.15 -37.06
CA GLN A 603 -11.57 46.56 -38.16
C GLN A 603 -10.70 45.91 -39.24
N ASP A 604 -9.57 46.55 -39.55
CA ASP A 604 -8.59 46.10 -40.53
C ASP A 604 -7.19 46.66 -40.21
N ASP A 605 -6.14 46.03 -40.73
CA ASP A 605 -4.75 46.41 -40.46
C ASP A 605 -4.26 47.63 -41.25
N ILE A 606 -5.00 48.05 -42.29
CA ILE A 606 -4.60 49.13 -43.20
C ILE A 606 -5.08 50.48 -42.68
N ASN A 607 -6.38 50.60 -42.41
CA ASN A 607 -7.05 51.82 -41.99
C ASN A 607 -7.16 51.94 -40.47
N ARG A 608 -7.02 50.82 -39.74
CA ARG A 608 -7.01 50.73 -38.27
C ARG A 608 -8.09 51.57 -37.55
N PRO A 609 -9.39 51.48 -37.91
CA PRO A 609 -10.42 52.08 -37.07
C PRO A 609 -10.57 51.24 -35.79
N LEU A 610 -10.40 51.88 -34.63
CA LEU A 610 -10.44 51.25 -33.32
C LEU A 610 -11.87 50.78 -33.00
N LEU A 611 -12.01 49.50 -32.67
CA LEU A 611 -13.28 48.88 -32.32
C LEU A 611 -13.44 48.72 -30.81
N ALA A 612 -12.39 48.26 -30.12
CA ALA A 612 -12.41 48.07 -28.67
C ALA A 612 -10.99 48.03 -28.10
N GLN A 613 -10.89 48.32 -26.81
CA GLN A 613 -9.65 48.35 -26.04
C GLN A 613 -9.82 47.52 -24.77
N SER A 614 -8.77 46.81 -24.36
CA SER A 614 -8.75 46.01 -23.15
C SER A 614 -8.58 46.84 -21.88
N ASN A 615 -8.78 46.19 -20.73
CA ASN A 615 -8.20 46.65 -19.47
C ASN A 615 -6.67 46.70 -19.55
N VAL A 616 -6.06 47.45 -18.62
CA VAL A 616 -4.60 47.56 -18.49
C VAL A 616 -4.03 46.27 -17.88
N VAL A 617 -2.90 45.82 -18.44
CA VAL A 617 -2.05 44.76 -17.90
C VAL A 617 -0.75 45.38 -17.38
N THR A 618 -0.40 45.11 -16.13
CA THR A 618 0.85 45.57 -15.51
C THR A 618 1.91 44.47 -15.55
N VAL A 619 3.03 44.75 -16.20
CA VAL A 619 4.27 43.97 -16.06
C VAL A 619 5.03 44.56 -14.87
N ALA A 620 5.02 43.83 -13.76
CA ALA A 620 5.55 44.29 -12.47
C ALA A 620 7.00 43.87 -12.26
#